data_AF-A0A1V4UHX8-F1
#
_entry.id   AF-A0A1V4UHX8-F1
#
_cell.length_a   1.000
_cell.length_b   1.000
_cell.length_c   1.000
_cell.angle_alpha   90.00
_cell.angle_beta   90.00
_cell.angle_gamma   90.00
#
_symmetry.space_group_name_H-M   'P 1'
#
loop_
_entity.id
_entity.type
_entity.pdbx_description
1 polymer ?
#
loop_
_entity_poly.entity_id
_entity_poly.type
_entity_poly.pdbx_seq_one_letter_code
_entity_poly.pdbx_strand_id
1 'polypeptide(L)'
;MKNPGREDPEGLSDPYIIRYPEIVALSSRDGHQVELVEFFECVGGAMWARLHYAKSPLVHSVRTVGGSTRYLLSPGRVDLALEGSRFPAGICGVEVEESEIAISYIGLGGGGVGASGCRSLAGGVIRTECDPSGGGKKAGATIWLPRRERILIGVDDTDTPEEGATWTLCHNIARAVQDEYSRYLSHTIVQLFPVPYRTKNCVAVVCEFASSDPTRLVSSFHRLLERHTLSEKTGMAVFCGFDPAPLSDYGWAVKRGEVNPDRLAALRGLPLARIMEGRGVIGAVAAIPFSTRYEEALQLCDGRC
;
A
#
# COMPACT_ATOMS: atom_id res chain seq x y z
N MET A 1 4.58 13.94 39.53
CA MET A 1 4.71 12.47 39.42
C MET A 1 3.32 11.87 39.51
N LYS A 2 2.84 11.14 38.49
CA LYS A 2 1.61 10.35 38.61
C LYS A 2 1.97 9.01 39.25
N ASN A 3 1.18 8.57 40.24
CA ASN A 3 1.32 7.30 40.94
C ASN A 3 1.22 6.12 39.95
N PRO A 4 2.12 5.13 40.00
CA PRO A 4 2.19 4.05 39.02
C PRO A 4 1.19 2.90 39.30
N GLY A 5 0.02 3.18 39.86
CA GLY A 5 -0.87 2.12 40.35
C GLY A 5 -2.33 2.52 40.58
N ARG A 6 -2.85 3.49 39.84
CA ARG A 6 -4.29 3.78 39.84
C ARG A 6 -4.83 3.45 38.46
N GLU A 7 -5.41 2.26 38.31
CA GLU A 7 -6.30 1.98 37.17
C GLU A 7 -7.46 2.97 37.23
N ASP A 8 -7.65 3.70 36.13
CA ASP A 8 -8.75 4.64 35.95
C ASP A 8 -10.05 3.82 35.83
N PRO A 9 -11.05 4.02 36.72
CA PRO A 9 -12.30 3.26 36.69
C PRO A 9 -13.12 3.46 35.41
N GLU A 10 -12.79 4.45 34.56
CA GLU A 10 -13.39 4.66 33.23
C GLU A 10 -12.63 3.96 32.08
N GLY A 11 -11.53 3.25 32.38
CA GLY A 11 -10.91 2.27 31.46
C GLY A 11 -10.02 2.82 30.34
N LEU A 12 -9.73 4.13 30.29
CA LEU A 12 -8.82 4.70 29.29
C LEU A 12 -7.35 4.52 29.70
N SER A 13 -6.68 3.52 29.12
CA SER A 13 -5.23 3.39 29.19
C SER A 13 -4.57 4.38 28.22
N ASP A 14 -3.66 5.23 28.73
CA ASP A 14 -2.92 6.26 27.97
C ASP A 14 -3.80 7.20 27.12
N PRO A 15 -4.63 8.06 27.74
CA PRO A 15 -5.71 8.82 27.08
C PRO A 15 -5.27 9.85 26.01
N TYR A 16 -3.96 10.03 25.82
CA TYR A 16 -3.37 10.96 24.84
C TYR A 16 -2.61 10.25 23.72
N ILE A 17 -2.55 8.92 23.74
CA ILE A 17 -1.85 8.11 22.75
C ILE A 17 -2.88 7.38 21.89
N ILE A 18 -2.82 7.60 20.59
CA ILE A 18 -3.54 6.77 19.62
C ILE A 18 -2.58 5.73 19.07
N ARG A 19 -3.03 4.48 18.92
CA ARG A 19 -2.22 3.42 18.31
C ARG A 19 -2.61 3.30 16.85
N TYR A 20 -1.65 3.44 15.95
CA TYR A 20 -1.87 3.14 14.54
C TYR A 20 -2.04 1.61 14.41
N PRO A 21 -3.09 1.11 13.72
CA PRO A 21 -3.28 -0.32 13.54
C PRO A 21 -2.05 -1.01 12.97
N GLU A 22 -1.45 -0.39 11.95
CA GLU A 22 -0.25 -0.91 11.30
C GLU A 22 0.49 0.21 10.56
N ILE A 23 1.81 0.12 10.56
CA ILE A 23 2.70 0.91 9.70
C ILE A 23 3.54 -0.07 8.89
N VAL A 24 3.56 0.11 7.57
CA VAL A 24 4.34 -0.73 6.64
C VAL A 24 5.22 0.17 5.80
N ALA A 25 6.48 -0.20 5.60
CA ALA A 25 7.39 0.47 4.68
C ALA A 25 7.74 -0.45 3.51
N LEU A 26 7.80 0.12 2.31
CA LEU A 26 8.31 -0.51 1.10
C LEU A 26 9.49 0.29 0.58
N SER A 27 10.48 -0.37 -0.02
CA SER A 27 11.58 0.31 -0.71
C SER A 27 11.73 -0.17 -2.15
N SER A 28 12.25 0.69 -3.02
CA SER A 28 12.86 0.24 -4.27
C SER A 28 14.08 -0.66 -3.98
N ARG A 29 14.45 -1.50 -4.95
CA ARG A 29 15.57 -2.45 -4.80
C ARG A 29 16.91 -1.77 -4.57
N ASP A 30 17.13 -0.64 -5.25
CA ASP A 30 18.29 0.24 -5.07
C ASP A 30 18.24 1.05 -3.76
N GLY A 31 17.13 1.00 -3.02
CA GLY A 31 16.95 1.70 -1.75
C GLY A 31 16.76 3.21 -1.89
N HIS A 32 16.65 3.77 -3.11
CA HIS A 32 16.54 5.22 -3.32
C HIS A 32 15.14 5.78 -3.14
N GLN A 33 14.11 4.93 -3.09
CA GLN A 33 12.73 5.32 -2.88
C GLN A 33 12.10 4.50 -1.78
N VAL A 34 11.33 5.14 -0.91
CA VAL A 34 10.55 4.48 0.15
C VAL A 34 9.09 4.92 0.04
N GLU A 35 8.14 3.99 0.09
CA GLU A 35 6.74 4.31 0.40
C GLU A 35 6.45 3.88 1.83
N LEU A 36 6.04 4.83 2.67
CA LEU A 36 5.55 4.57 4.01
C LEU A 36 4.03 4.56 3.98
N VAL A 37 3.41 3.48 4.43
CA VAL A 37 1.96 3.29 4.51
C VAL A 37 1.54 3.22 5.97
N GLU A 38 0.86 4.27 6.43
CA GLU A 38 0.31 4.37 7.78
C GLU A 38 -1.20 4.10 7.75
N PHE A 39 -1.64 2.97 8.30
CA PHE A 39 -3.06 2.72 8.52
C PHE A 39 -3.54 3.48 9.75
N PHE A 40 -4.74 4.04 9.71
CA PHE A 40 -5.26 4.88 10.77
C PHE A 40 -6.73 4.59 11.09
N GLU A 41 -7.10 4.80 12.35
CA GLU A 41 -8.50 4.88 12.81
C GLU A 41 -8.88 6.32 13.16
N CYS A 42 -7.92 7.14 13.60
CA CYS A 42 -8.10 8.56 13.87
C CYS A 42 -7.99 9.39 12.59
N VAL A 43 -9.11 9.53 11.85
CA VAL A 43 -9.17 10.28 10.58
C VAL A 43 -8.66 11.72 10.75
N GLY A 44 -9.08 12.43 11.80
CA GLY A 44 -8.66 13.81 12.05
C GLY A 44 -7.15 13.95 12.25
N GLY A 45 -6.55 13.03 13.02
CA GLY A 45 -5.10 12.96 13.22
C GLY A 45 -4.36 12.66 11.92
N ALA A 46 -4.88 11.73 11.11
CA ALA A 46 -4.30 11.39 9.81
C ALA A 46 -4.34 12.56 8.82
N MET A 47 -5.46 13.29 8.73
CA MET A 47 -5.56 14.45 7.83
C MET A 47 -4.63 15.58 8.27
N TRP A 48 -4.49 15.80 9.58
CA TRP A 48 -3.54 16.76 10.13
C TRP A 48 -2.10 16.36 9.84
N ALA A 49 -1.73 15.09 10.07
CA ALA A 49 -0.40 14.58 9.77
C ALA A 49 -0.08 14.70 8.28
N ARG A 50 -1.02 14.30 7.41
CA ARG A 50 -0.90 14.47 5.95
C ARG A 50 -0.55 15.91 5.57
N LEU A 51 -1.28 16.90 6.09
CA LEU A 51 -1.03 18.32 5.78
C LEU A 51 0.36 18.80 6.22
N HIS A 52 0.76 18.46 7.44
CA HIS A 52 2.00 19.00 8.01
C HIS A 52 3.23 18.21 7.59
N TYR A 53 3.16 16.89 7.54
CA TYR A 53 4.31 16.05 7.20
C TYR A 53 4.69 16.19 5.73
N ALA A 54 3.74 16.54 4.84
CA ALA A 54 4.00 16.92 3.45
C ALA A 54 5.05 18.02 3.28
N LYS A 55 5.26 18.85 4.32
CA LYS A 55 6.21 19.97 4.29
C LYS A 55 7.65 19.53 4.61
N SER A 56 7.85 18.28 5.02
CA SER A 56 9.17 17.73 5.31
C SER A 56 9.94 17.56 3.99
N PRO A 57 11.20 18.02 3.89
CA PRO A 57 11.96 17.93 2.64
C PRO A 57 12.16 16.50 2.10
N LEU A 58 12.11 15.49 2.96
CA LEU A 58 12.21 14.09 2.57
C LEU A 58 10.92 13.53 1.95
N VAL A 59 9.78 14.24 2.06
CA VAL A 59 8.47 13.80 1.56
C VAL A 59 8.24 14.38 0.16
N HIS A 60 8.26 13.53 -0.86
CA HIS A 60 7.96 13.94 -2.23
C HIS A 60 6.46 14.11 -2.49
N SER A 61 5.67 13.19 -1.95
CA SER A 61 4.22 13.25 -2.09
C SER A 61 3.55 12.55 -0.91
N VAL A 62 2.33 12.98 -0.62
CA VAL A 62 1.47 12.32 0.36
C VAL A 62 0.05 12.22 -0.15
N ARG A 63 -0.54 11.04 0.01
CA ARG A 63 -1.90 10.74 -0.42
C ARG A 63 -2.63 9.93 0.63
N THR A 64 -3.94 10.16 0.75
CA THR A 64 -4.80 9.31 1.55
C THR A 64 -5.52 8.34 0.61
N VAL A 65 -5.43 7.05 0.92
CA VAL A 65 -5.95 5.97 0.10
C VAL A 65 -6.74 5.06 1.03
N GLY A 66 -8.07 5.16 0.98
CA GLY A 66 -8.96 4.49 1.94
C GLY A 66 -8.60 4.86 3.40
N GLY A 67 -8.40 3.85 4.25
CA GLY A 67 -8.00 4.01 5.65
C GLY A 67 -6.48 4.15 5.88
N SER A 68 -5.72 4.59 4.86
CA SER A 68 -4.26 4.73 4.95
C SER A 68 -3.76 6.08 4.46
N THR A 69 -2.70 6.60 5.07
CA THR A 69 -1.91 7.73 4.55
C THR A 69 -0.59 7.18 4.03
N ARG A 70 -0.24 7.53 2.80
CA ARG A 70 0.93 7.02 2.10
C ARG A 70 1.87 8.15 1.75
N TYR A 71 3.12 8.02 2.18
CA TYR A 71 4.18 9.00 1.93
C TYR A 71 5.20 8.40 0.99
N LEU A 72 5.48 9.08 -0.12
CA LEU A 72 6.64 8.79 -0.94
C LEU A 72 7.83 9.58 -0.40
N LEU A 73 8.88 8.88 -0.02
CA LEU A 73 10.01 9.40 0.73
C LEU A 73 11.34 9.19 -0.01
N SER A 74 12.26 10.13 0.18
CA SER A 74 13.69 9.95 -0.12
C SER A 74 14.46 9.55 1.16
N PRO A 75 15.39 8.59 1.07
CA PRO A 75 16.36 8.35 2.14
C PRO A 75 17.18 9.61 2.45
N GLY A 76 17.51 9.80 3.73
CA GLY A 76 18.32 10.91 4.20
C GLY A 76 17.92 11.37 5.60
N ARG A 77 18.66 12.36 6.12
CA ARG A 77 18.34 13.05 7.38
C ARG A 77 18.30 14.55 7.15
N VAL A 78 17.37 15.22 7.81
CA VAL A 78 17.19 16.67 7.70
C VAL A 78 16.74 17.27 9.02
N ASP A 79 17.32 18.42 9.37
CA ASP A 79 16.83 19.22 10.48
C ASP A 79 15.58 19.99 10.07
N LEU A 80 14.47 19.74 10.77
CA LEU A 80 13.22 20.45 10.53
C LEU A 80 13.17 21.75 11.34
N ALA A 81 13.01 22.88 10.65
CA ALA A 81 12.69 24.17 11.24
C ALA A 81 11.23 24.20 11.71
N LEU A 82 10.93 23.47 12.79
CA LEU A 82 9.58 23.33 13.31
C LEU A 82 9.04 24.67 13.82
N GLU A 83 7.79 24.96 13.46
CA GLU A 83 7.07 26.16 13.90
C GLU A 83 5.66 25.75 14.33
N GLY A 84 5.27 26.15 15.56
CA GLY A 84 3.92 25.91 16.08
C GLY A 84 2.85 26.37 15.08
N SER A 85 1.77 25.58 14.95
CA SER A 85 0.64 25.82 14.04
C SER A 85 0.95 25.83 12.53
N ARG A 86 2.19 26.09 12.09
CA ARG A 86 2.56 26.12 10.66
C ARG A 86 3.22 24.84 10.21
N PHE A 87 4.31 24.44 10.88
CA PHE A 87 5.03 23.20 10.64
C PHE A 87 5.42 22.54 11.97
N PRO A 88 4.42 22.10 12.75
CA PRO A 88 4.64 21.64 14.11
C PRO A 88 5.21 20.23 14.21
N ALA A 89 5.18 19.42 13.14
CA ALA A 89 5.74 18.08 13.11
C ALA A 89 5.99 17.60 11.68
N GLY A 90 6.92 16.65 11.51
CA GLY A 90 7.28 16.07 10.21
C GLY A 90 8.19 14.85 10.31
N ILE A 91 8.62 14.36 9.15
CA ILE A 91 9.57 13.25 8.99
C ILE A 91 10.96 13.84 8.79
N CYS A 92 11.89 13.55 9.69
CA CYS A 92 13.26 14.11 9.69
C CYS A 92 14.34 13.10 9.29
N GLY A 93 14.00 11.81 9.19
CA GLY A 93 14.96 10.77 8.83
C GLY A 93 14.30 9.58 8.14
N VAL A 94 14.97 9.06 7.12
CA VAL A 94 14.63 7.83 6.41
C VAL A 94 15.94 7.09 6.13
N GLU A 95 16.10 5.90 6.68
CA GLU A 95 17.28 5.06 6.47
C GLU A 95 16.85 3.71 5.93
N VAL A 96 17.53 3.23 4.91
CA VAL A 96 17.24 1.95 4.25
C VAL A 96 18.45 1.05 4.39
N GLU A 97 18.29 0.00 5.18
CA GLU A 97 19.29 -1.04 5.39
C GLU A 97 18.93 -2.29 4.56
N GLU A 98 19.69 -3.37 4.72
CA GLU A 98 19.42 -4.62 4.00
C GLU A 98 18.06 -5.22 4.36
N SER A 99 17.72 -5.28 5.65
CA SER A 99 16.52 -5.95 6.16
C SER A 99 15.50 -5.01 6.80
N GLU A 100 15.84 -3.74 6.99
CA GLU A 100 15.03 -2.78 7.75
C GLU A 100 14.98 -1.40 7.11
N ILE A 101 13.90 -0.68 7.39
CA ILE A 101 13.73 0.73 7.06
C ILE A 101 13.45 1.48 8.37
N ALA A 102 14.28 2.47 8.69
CA ALA A 102 14.09 3.35 9.83
C ALA A 102 13.39 4.64 9.39
N ILE A 103 12.34 5.05 10.11
CA ILE A 103 11.66 6.33 9.90
C ILE A 103 11.73 7.14 11.18
N SER A 104 12.34 8.33 11.10
CA SER A 104 12.43 9.27 12.22
C SER A 104 11.43 10.40 12.05
N TYR A 105 10.67 10.65 13.12
CA TYR A 105 9.69 11.72 13.23
C TYR A 105 10.13 12.71 14.29
N ILE A 106 9.70 13.96 14.13
CA ILE A 106 9.94 14.98 15.15
C ILE A 106 8.79 16.00 15.18
N GLY A 107 8.44 16.49 16.35
CA GLY A 107 7.34 17.43 16.52
C GLY A 107 7.38 18.25 17.80
N LEU A 108 6.56 19.29 17.84
CA LEU A 108 6.35 20.20 18.97
C LEU A 108 4.99 19.93 19.63
N GLY A 109 4.96 19.92 20.96
CA GLY A 109 3.72 19.80 21.73
C GLY A 109 2.90 18.56 21.34
N GLY A 110 1.64 18.74 20.95
CA GLY A 110 0.78 17.64 20.48
C GLY A 110 1.31 16.94 19.22
N GLY A 111 1.98 17.68 18.33
CA GLY A 111 2.68 17.09 17.18
C GLY A 111 3.83 16.18 17.60
N GLY A 112 4.51 16.52 18.70
CA GLY A 112 5.55 15.70 19.33
C GLY A 112 4.98 14.39 19.88
N VAL A 113 3.81 14.42 20.53
CA VAL A 113 3.10 13.20 20.99
C VAL A 113 2.77 12.26 19.82
N GLY A 114 2.29 12.83 18.71
CA GLY A 114 2.02 12.08 17.48
C GLY A 114 3.28 11.52 16.80
N ALA A 115 4.37 12.29 16.80
CA ALA A 115 5.67 11.88 16.27
C ALA A 115 6.32 10.78 17.12
N SER A 116 6.04 10.75 18.43
CA SER A 116 6.68 9.86 19.36
C SER A 116 5.79 8.65 19.72
N GLY A 117 4.88 8.80 20.68
CA GLY A 117 4.15 7.70 21.28
C GLY A 117 3.12 7.04 20.35
N CYS A 118 2.49 7.80 19.45
CA CYS A 118 1.40 7.25 18.64
C CYS A 118 1.85 6.22 17.58
N ARG A 119 3.06 6.38 17.05
CA ARG A 119 3.62 5.48 16.02
C ARG A 119 4.49 4.38 16.61
N SER A 120 5.10 4.63 17.77
CA SER A 120 6.01 3.72 18.45
C SER A 120 5.40 2.36 18.80
N LEU A 121 4.08 2.30 18.96
CA LEU A 121 3.34 1.08 19.35
C LEU A 121 2.48 0.53 18.20
N ALA A 122 2.72 0.97 16.97
CA ALA A 122 1.97 0.52 15.81
C ALA A 122 2.30 -0.92 15.44
N GLY A 123 1.32 -1.65 14.89
CA GLY A 123 1.60 -2.93 14.24
C GLY A 123 2.66 -2.79 13.15
N GLY A 124 3.51 -3.81 12.98
CA GLY A 124 4.59 -3.81 11.99
C GLY A 124 5.91 -3.17 12.43
N VAL A 125 5.92 -2.42 13.54
CA VAL A 125 7.14 -1.86 14.15
C VAL A 125 7.93 -2.96 14.87
N ILE A 126 9.21 -3.15 14.49
CA ILE A 126 10.13 -4.11 15.11
C ILE A 126 10.65 -3.55 16.44
N ARG A 127 11.09 -2.28 16.41
CA ARG A 127 11.61 -1.56 17.58
C ARG A 127 11.41 -0.06 17.39
N THR A 128 11.51 0.66 18.50
CA THR A 128 11.37 2.11 18.56
C THR A 128 12.37 2.71 19.54
N GLU A 129 12.82 3.92 19.23
CA GLU A 129 13.53 4.83 20.13
C GLU A 129 12.70 6.11 20.20
N CYS A 130 12.30 6.52 21.41
CA CYS A 130 11.29 7.56 21.59
C CYS A 130 11.69 8.52 22.70
N ASP A 131 11.63 9.82 22.42
CA ASP A 131 11.79 10.86 23.42
C ASP A 131 10.56 10.93 24.35
N PRO A 132 10.73 11.36 25.62
CA PRO A 132 9.59 11.73 26.46
C PRO A 132 8.81 12.91 25.86
N SER A 133 7.51 12.70 25.57
CA SER A 133 6.65 13.70 24.92
C SER A 133 5.64 14.39 25.85
N GLY A 134 5.11 15.54 25.41
CA GLY A 134 4.01 16.28 26.08
C GLY A 134 4.38 17.69 26.52
N GLY A 135 3.37 18.49 26.91
CA GLY A 135 3.56 19.80 27.55
C GLY A 135 4.30 20.85 26.74
N GLY A 136 4.16 20.87 25.41
CA GLY A 136 4.82 21.85 24.53
C GLY A 136 6.27 21.53 24.14
N LYS A 137 6.83 20.40 24.61
CA LYS A 137 8.20 19.99 24.31
C LYS A 137 8.39 19.57 22.85
N LYS A 138 9.62 19.72 22.36
CA LYS A 138 10.10 19.04 21.14
C LYS A 138 10.37 17.57 21.49
N ALA A 139 9.79 16.65 20.74
CA ALA A 139 9.96 15.21 20.93
C ALA A 139 9.94 14.52 19.56
N GLY A 140 10.74 13.47 19.42
CA GLY A 140 10.75 12.60 18.26
C GLY A 140 10.67 11.13 18.63
N ALA A 141 10.56 10.31 17.60
CA ALA A 141 10.85 8.89 17.68
C ALA A 141 11.40 8.39 16.35
N THR A 142 12.21 7.34 16.42
CA THR A 142 12.57 6.52 15.27
C THR A 142 11.90 5.17 15.42
N ILE A 143 11.21 4.71 14.38
CA ILE A 143 10.66 3.35 14.30
C ILE A 143 11.43 2.57 13.24
N TRP A 144 11.64 1.28 13.49
CA TRP A 144 12.24 0.37 12.53
C TRP A 144 11.20 -0.62 12.04
N LEU A 145 11.10 -0.75 10.73
CA LEU A 145 10.12 -1.57 10.02
C LEU A 145 10.87 -2.60 9.17
N PRO A 146 10.33 -3.79 8.94
CA PRO A 146 10.94 -4.73 7.99
C PRO A 146 10.98 -4.11 6.60
N ARG A 147 12.13 -4.21 5.92
CA ARG A 147 12.27 -3.79 4.53
C ARG A 147 11.51 -4.77 3.64
N ARG A 148 10.60 -4.24 2.82
CA ARG A 148 9.75 -5.03 1.92
C ARG A 148 9.76 -4.45 0.52
N GLU A 149 9.59 -5.31 -0.48
CA GLU A 149 9.36 -4.92 -1.86
C GLU A 149 7.86 -4.81 -2.14
N ARG A 150 7.49 -3.96 -3.10
CA ARG A 150 6.11 -3.89 -3.60
C ARG A 150 5.85 -5.04 -4.57
N ILE A 151 4.78 -5.80 -4.30
CA ILE A 151 4.30 -6.88 -5.16
C ILE A 151 2.85 -6.58 -5.55
N LEU A 152 2.60 -6.50 -6.86
CA LEU A 152 1.27 -6.28 -7.42
C LEU A 152 0.82 -7.55 -8.14
N ILE A 153 -0.30 -8.13 -7.70
CA ILE A 153 -0.87 -9.35 -8.28
C ILE A 153 -2.15 -8.98 -9.02
N GLY A 154 -2.09 -9.01 -10.35
CA GLY A 154 -3.23 -8.83 -11.24
C GLY A 154 -3.95 -10.15 -11.50
N VAL A 155 -5.30 -10.14 -11.50
CA VAL A 155 -6.15 -11.31 -11.72
C VAL A 155 -7.38 -10.92 -12.54
N ASP A 156 -7.81 -11.80 -13.43
CA ASP A 156 -9.03 -11.63 -14.23
C ASP A 156 -9.60 -12.99 -14.67
N ASP A 157 -10.88 -12.99 -15.09
CA ASP A 157 -11.61 -14.12 -15.67
C ASP A 157 -11.64 -15.35 -14.74
N THR A 158 -12.08 -15.17 -13.48
CA THR A 158 -12.16 -16.28 -12.49
C THR A 158 -13.56 -16.83 -12.27
N ASP A 159 -14.60 -16.12 -12.72
CA ASP A 159 -16.01 -16.42 -12.46
C ASP A 159 -16.73 -16.91 -13.73
N THR A 160 -17.95 -17.42 -13.55
CA THR A 160 -18.84 -17.84 -14.64
C THR A 160 -20.07 -16.91 -14.70
N PRO A 161 -20.90 -16.99 -15.75
CA PRO A 161 -22.15 -16.23 -15.79
C PRO A 161 -23.13 -16.53 -14.64
N GLU A 162 -23.01 -17.73 -14.04
CA GLU A 162 -23.88 -18.26 -13.00
C GLU A 162 -23.34 -18.07 -11.57
N GLU A 163 -22.02 -18.15 -11.37
CA GLU A 163 -21.40 -18.17 -10.04
C GLU A 163 -20.07 -17.42 -9.98
N GLY A 164 -19.76 -16.85 -8.81
CA GLY A 164 -18.47 -16.28 -8.48
C GLY A 164 -18.38 -14.77 -8.69
N ALA A 165 -17.33 -14.18 -8.15
CA ALA A 165 -16.95 -12.80 -8.40
C ALA A 165 -15.43 -12.64 -8.22
N THR A 166 -14.75 -12.22 -9.27
CA THR A 166 -13.28 -12.09 -9.28
C THR A 166 -12.76 -11.24 -8.12
N TRP A 167 -13.42 -10.12 -7.80
CA TRP A 167 -12.98 -9.20 -6.75
C TRP A 167 -13.10 -9.74 -5.32
N THR A 168 -14.16 -10.49 -5.00
CA THR A 168 -14.31 -11.08 -3.66
C THR A 168 -13.33 -12.22 -3.47
N LEU A 169 -13.14 -13.06 -4.51
CA LEU A 169 -12.17 -14.15 -4.48
C LEU A 169 -10.76 -13.60 -4.23
N CYS A 170 -10.34 -12.60 -5.01
CA CYS A 170 -9.02 -11.99 -4.84
C CYS A 170 -8.85 -11.36 -3.46
N HIS A 171 -9.86 -10.65 -2.95
CA HIS A 171 -9.80 -10.06 -1.61
C HIS A 171 -9.63 -11.13 -0.52
N ASN A 172 -10.41 -12.20 -0.58
CA ASN A 172 -10.39 -13.27 0.40
C ASN A 172 -9.07 -14.05 0.36
N ILE A 173 -8.54 -14.33 -0.83
CA ILE A 173 -7.20 -14.93 -0.99
C ILE A 173 -6.14 -13.99 -0.41
N ALA A 174 -6.16 -12.71 -0.78
CA ALA A 174 -5.18 -11.74 -0.30
C ALA A 174 -5.17 -11.62 1.23
N ARG A 175 -6.36 -11.62 1.85
CA ARG A 175 -6.50 -11.65 3.30
C ARG A 175 -5.94 -12.93 3.92
N ALA A 176 -6.15 -14.09 3.28
CA ALA A 176 -5.73 -15.39 3.78
C ALA A 176 -4.21 -15.64 3.65
N VAL A 177 -3.55 -15.05 2.65
CA VAL A 177 -2.09 -15.25 2.42
C VAL A 177 -1.21 -14.23 3.12
N GLN A 178 -1.78 -13.17 3.71
CA GLN A 178 -0.99 -12.20 4.46
C GLN A 178 -0.40 -12.85 5.72
N ASP A 179 0.81 -12.43 6.11
CA ASP A 179 1.50 -12.87 7.32
C ASP A 179 2.52 -11.82 7.79
N GLU A 180 3.54 -12.23 8.55
CA GLU A 180 4.60 -11.33 9.03
C GLU A 180 5.57 -10.89 7.92
N TYR A 181 5.75 -11.69 6.87
CA TYR A 181 6.65 -11.38 5.75
C TYR A 181 5.92 -10.59 4.66
N SER A 182 4.63 -10.87 4.46
CA SER A 182 3.80 -10.32 3.38
C SER A 182 2.55 -9.64 3.91
N ARG A 183 2.48 -8.31 3.77
CA ARG A 183 1.35 -7.49 4.23
C ARG A 183 0.47 -7.09 3.05
N TYR A 184 -0.81 -7.41 3.13
CA TYR A 184 -1.81 -7.00 2.16
C TYR A 184 -2.19 -5.53 2.38
N LEU A 185 -1.95 -4.67 1.39
CA LEU A 185 -2.09 -3.21 1.55
C LEU A 185 -3.39 -2.66 0.98
N SER A 186 -3.76 -3.12 -0.21
CA SER A 186 -4.98 -2.67 -0.89
C SER A 186 -5.36 -3.64 -2.01
N HIS A 187 -6.61 -3.54 -2.48
CA HIS A 187 -6.98 -4.02 -3.80
C HIS A 187 -7.57 -2.89 -4.62
N THR A 188 -7.64 -3.06 -5.93
CA THR A 188 -8.33 -2.15 -6.84
C THR A 188 -9.07 -2.96 -7.90
N ILE A 189 -10.35 -2.66 -8.07
CA ILE A 189 -11.19 -3.20 -9.16
C ILE A 189 -10.99 -2.28 -10.37
N VAL A 190 -10.67 -2.86 -11.53
CA VAL A 190 -10.35 -2.15 -12.75
C VAL A 190 -11.40 -2.50 -13.81
N GLN A 191 -12.21 -1.50 -14.17
CA GLN A 191 -13.18 -1.61 -15.26
C GLN A 191 -12.45 -1.66 -16.59
N LEU A 192 -12.63 -2.73 -17.36
CA LEU A 192 -12.02 -2.89 -18.69
C LEU A 192 -13.03 -2.54 -19.80
N PHE A 193 -12.52 -2.44 -21.02
CA PHE A 193 -13.36 -2.25 -22.21
C PHE A 193 -14.32 -3.44 -22.39
N PRO A 194 -15.63 -3.21 -22.59
CA PRO A 194 -16.60 -4.29 -22.68
C PRO A 194 -16.48 -5.07 -24.00
N VAL A 195 -15.72 -6.16 -23.98
CA VAL A 195 -15.53 -7.09 -25.11
C VAL A 195 -16.68 -8.12 -25.22
N PRO A 196 -16.90 -8.78 -26.38
CA PRO A 196 -17.99 -9.76 -26.55
C PRO A 196 -17.91 -10.97 -25.61
N TYR A 197 -16.70 -11.35 -25.20
CA TYR A 197 -16.40 -12.54 -24.40
C TYR A 197 -16.13 -12.24 -22.92
N ARG A 198 -16.64 -11.10 -22.43
CA ARG A 198 -16.50 -10.66 -21.04
C ARG A 198 -17.35 -11.47 -20.06
N THR A 199 -16.96 -11.44 -18.79
CA THR A 199 -17.88 -11.66 -17.66
C THR A 199 -18.87 -10.48 -17.60
N LYS A 200 -19.99 -10.60 -16.88
CA LYS A 200 -21.08 -9.59 -16.91
C LYS A 200 -20.58 -8.14 -16.78
N ASN A 201 -19.59 -7.89 -15.93
CA ASN A 201 -19.08 -6.55 -15.63
C ASN A 201 -17.71 -6.23 -16.28
N CYS A 202 -17.02 -7.19 -16.89
CA CYS A 202 -15.69 -6.98 -17.51
C CYS A 202 -14.68 -6.27 -16.61
N VAL A 203 -14.48 -6.79 -15.39
CA VAL A 203 -13.58 -6.20 -14.40
C VAL A 203 -12.41 -7.13 -14.10
N ALA A 204 -11.20 -6.57 -14.12
CA ALA A 204 -10.01 -7.21 -13.58
C ALA A 204 -9.70 -6.62 -12.19
N VAL A 205 -8.80 -7.26 -11.45
CA VAL A 205 -8.43 -6.85 -10.09
C VAL A 205 -6.92 -6.82 -9.96
N VAL A 206 -6.41 -5.84 -9.22
CA VAL A 206 -5.02 -5.85 -8.72
C VAL A 206 -5.02 -5.84 -7.20
N CYS A 207 -4.30 -6.78 -6.59
CA CYS A 207 -3.98 -6.82 -5.17
C CYS A 207 -2.55 -6.30 -4.94
N GLU A 208 -2.39 -5.41 -3.99
CA GLU A 208 -1.10 -4.80 -3.62
C GLU A 208 -0.60 -5.36 -2.29
N PHE A 209 0.67 -5.75 -2.25
CA PHE A 209 1.35 -6.24 -1.07
C PHE A 209 2.69 -5.53 -0.86
N ALA A 210 3.11 -5.46 0.40
CA ALA A 210 4.52 -5.34 0.78
C ALA A 210 5.02 -6.72 1.17
N SER A 211 6.11 -7.22 0.57
CA SER A 211 6.65 -8.54 0.91
C SER A 211 8.18 -8.56 1.00
N SER A 212 8.71 -9.24 2.02
CA SER A 212 10.12 -9.66 2.08
C SER A 212 10.35 -11.10 1.58
N ASP A 213 9.27 -11.84 1.28
CA ASP A 213 9.31 -13.15 0.62
C ASP A 213 8.27 -13.22 -0.51
N PRO A 214 8.52 -12.52 -1.65
CA PRO A 214 7.61 -12.49 -2.77
C PRO A 214 7.30 -13.87 -3.35
N THR A 215 8.27 -14.78 -3.34
CA THR A 215 8.13 -16.12 -3.91
C THR A 215 7.07 -16.91 -3.16
N ARG A 216 7.14 -16.94 -1.82
CA ARG A 216 6.15 -17.64 -0.99
C ARG A 216 4.78 -16.99 -1.06
N LEU A 217 4.71 -15.65 -1.12
CA LEU A 217 3.47 -14.91 -1.33
C LEU A 217 2.79 -15.33 -2.63
N VAL A 218 3.52 -15.25 -3.76
CA VAL A 218 2.99 -15.57 -5.09
C VAL A 218 2.58 -17.03 -5.19
N SER A 219 3.39 -17.95 -4.67
CA SER A 219 3.05 -19.38 -4.64
C SER A 219 1.79 -19.66 -3.82
N SER A 220 1.63 -19.01 -2.67
CA SER A 220 0.45 -19.20 -1.82
C SER A 220 -0.81 -18.62 -2.45
N PHE A 221 -0.70 -17.43 -3.05
CA PHE A 221 -1.79 -16.78 -3.76
C PHE A 221 -2.24 -17.63 -4.96
N HIS A 222 -1.29 -18.05 -5.80
CA HIS A 222 -1.55 -18.87 -6.98
C HIS A 222 -2.28 -20.17 -6.62
N ARG A 223 -1.79 -20.91 -5.60
CA ARG A 223 -2.40 -22.16 -5.16
C ARG A 223 -3.86 -22.00 -4.71
N LEU A 224 -4.18 -20.92 -4.00
CA LEU A 224 -5.57 -20.66 -3.60
C LEU A 224 -6.43 -20.19 -4.78
N LEU A 225 -5.87 -19.40 -5.69
CA LEU A 225 -6.57 -18.97 -6.90
C LEU A 225 -6.91 -20.15 -7.80
N GLU A 226 -5.94 -21.02 -8.09
CA GLU A 226 -6.12 -22.24 -8.89
C GLU A 226 -7.17 -23.17 -8.29
N ARG A 227 -7.20 -23.30 -6.96
CA ARG A 227 -8.18 -24.15 -6.26
C ARG A 227 -9.62 -23.62 -6.33
N HIS A 228 -9.78 -22.30 -6.36
CA HIS A 228 -11.09 -21.66 -6.14
C HIS A 228 -11.64 -20.93 -7.36
N THR A 229 -10.84 -20.76 -8.41
CA THR A 229 -11.34 -20.22 -9.67
C THR A 229 -12.34 -21.19 -10.31
N LEU A 230 -13.37 -20.64 -10.95
CA LEU A 230 -14.41 -21.37 -11.68
C LEU A 230 -14.19 -21.35 -13.19
N SER A 231 -13.10 -20.72 -13.67
CA SER A 231 -12.82 -20.50 -15.09
C SER A 231 -11.44 -21.03 -15.48
N GLU A 232 -11.39 -21.88 -16.51
CA GLU A 232 -10.14 -22.33 -17.16
C GLU A 232 -9.40 -21.19 -17.88
N LYS A 233 -10.05 -20.04 -18.04
CA LYS A 233 -9.50 -18.87 -18.72
C LYS A 233 -8.84 -17.88 -17.76
N THR A 234 -8.76 -18.23 -16.47
CA THR A 234 -8.16 -17.40 -15.43
C THR A 234 -6.79 -16.88 -15.83
N GLY A 235 -6.62 -15.56 -15.68
CA GLY A 235 -5.34 -14.90 -15.80
C GLY A 235 -4.78 -14.52 -14.44
N MET A 236 -3.48 -14.71 -14.25
CA MET A 236 -2.75 -14.20 -13.11
C MET A 236 -1.39 -13.66 -13.57
N ALA A 237 -1.09 -12.42 -13.20
CA ALA A 237 0.19 -11.79 -13.47
C ALA A 237 0.72 -11.10 -12.22
N VAL A 238 2.05 -11.04 -12.07
CA VAL A 238 2.71 -10.48 -10.91
C VAL A 238 3.75 -9.47 -11.36
N PHE A 239 3.67 -8.26 -10.84
CA PHE A 239 4.70 -7.24 -11.00
C PHE A 239 5.48 -7.07 -9.70
N CYS A 240 6.80 -7.27 -9.77
CA CYS A 240 7.74 -7.16 -8.65
C CYS A 240 8.60 -5.91 -8.82
N GLY A 241 8.05 -4.75 -8.49
CA GLY A 241 8.74 -3.48 -8.68
C GLY A 241 8.08 -2.34 -7.93
N PHE A 242 8.82 -1.26 -7.70
CA PHE A 242 8.34 -0.14 -6.93
C PHE A 242 7.25 0.65 -7.67
N ASP A 243 7.46 0.99 -8.95
CA ASP A 243 6.50 1.77 -9.74
C ASP A 243 6.02 0.98 -10.97
N PRO A 244 4.71 0.66 -11.09
CA PRO A 244 4.16 -0.02 -12.26
C PRO A 244 3.94 0.89 -13.47
N ALA A 245 4.36 2.17 -13.43
CA ALA A 245 4.22 3.12 -14.54
C ALA A 245 4.59 2.58 -15.93
N PRO A 246 5.62 1.73 -16.12
CA PRO A 246 5.94 1.14 -17.42
C PRO A 246 4.81 0.30 -18.04
N LEU A 247 3.82 -0.14 -17.25
CA LEU A 247 2.64 -0.89 -17.73
C LEU A 247 1.46 0.02 -18.11
N SER A 248 1.55 1.33 -17.86
CA SER A 248 0.42 2.26 -18.01
C SER A 248 -0.16 2.30 -19.41
N ASP A 249 0.69 2.35 -20.44
CA ASP A 249 0.24 2.41 -21.84
C ASP A 249 -0.52 1.14 -22.23
N TYR A 250 -0.07 -0.01 -21.75
CA TYR A 250 -0.76 -1.28 -21.95
C TYR A 250 -2.11 -1.30 -21.22
N GLY A 251 -2.13 -0.92 -19.93
CA GLY A 251 -3.36 -0.88 -19.14
C GLY A 251 -4.42 0.04 -19.75
N TRP A 252 -4.03 1.24 -20.19
CA TRP A 252 -4.93 2.16 -20.88
C TRP A 252 -5.39 1.67 -22.24
N ALA A 253 -4.54 0.98 -23.00
CA ALA A 253 -4.96 0.40 -24.28
C ALA A 253 -6.07 -0.63 -24.08
N VAL A 254 -5.94 -1.53 -23.10
CA VAL A 254 -6.96 -2.54 -22.77
C VAL A 254 -8.24 -1.91 -22.22
N LYS A 255 -8.14 -0.83 -21.44
CA LYS A 255 -9.33 -0.09 -20.97
C LYS A 255 -10.10 0.59 -22.11
N ARG A 256 -9.43 0.97 -23.20
CA ARG A 256 -10.02 1.75 -24.32
C ARG A 256 -10.46 0.89 -25.51
N GLY A 257 -10.09 -0.38 -25.55
CA GLY A 257 -10.44 -1.25 -26.67
C GLY A 257 -9.80 -2.64 -26.60
N GLU A 258 -10.13 -3.45 -27.60
CA GLU A 258 -9.47 -4.73 -27.82
C GLU A 258 -8.02 -4.52 -28.25
N VAL A 259 -7.10 -5.29 -27.65
CA VAL A 259 -5.67 -5.23 -27.95
C VAL A 259 -5.21 -6.51 -28.65
N ASN A 260 -4.25 -6.37 -29.56
CA ASN A 260 -3.56 -7.52 -30.14
C ASN A 260 -2.72 -8.22 -29.05
N PRO A 261 -2.82 -9.56 -28.89
CA PRO A 261 -1.94 -10.36 -28.02
C PRO A 261 -0.44 -10.04 -28.11
N ASP A 262 0.06 -9.63 -29.27
CA ASP A 262 1.47 -9.24 -29.48
C ASP A 262 1.91 -8.07 -28.59
N ARG A 263 0.99 -7.19 -28.18
CA ARG A 263 1.28 -6.09 -27.25
C ARG A 263 1.74 -6.60 -25.88
N LEU A 264 1.27 -7.77 -25.46
CA LEU A 264 1.71 -8.38 -24.21
C LEU A 264 3.15 -8.89 -24.33
N ALA A 265 3.54 -9.39 -25.51
CA ALA A 265 4.93 -9.81 -25.77
C ALA A 265 5.92 -8.64 -25.78
N ALA A 266 5.46 -7.41 -26.07
CA ALA A 266 6.29 -6.21 -26.01
C ALA A 266 6.66 -5.78 -24.58
N LEU A 267 6.03 -6.35 -23.54
CA LEU A 267 6.32 -6.06 -22.14
C LEU A 267 7.50 -6.88 -21.57
N ARG A 268 8.16 -7.68 -22.41
CA ARG A 268 9.35 -8.46 -22.02
C ARG A 268 10.44 -7.56 -21.45
N GLY A 269 11.09 -8.02 -20.38
CA GLY A 269 12.17 -7.28 -19.71
C GLY A 269 11.71 -6.39 -18.56
N LEU A 270 10.40 -6.13 -18.43
CA LEU A 270 9.84 -5.57 -17.20
C LEU A 270 9.84 -6.63 -16.08
N PRO A 271 9.81 -6.24 -14.80
CA PRO A 271 9.71 -7.18 -13.70
C PRO A 271 8.26 -7.70 -13.56
N LEU A 272 7.76 -8.30 -14.63
CA LEU A 272 6.40 -8.81 -14.80
C LEU A 272 6.47 -10.30 -15.13
N ALA A 273 5.89 -11.14 -14.28
CA ALA A 273 5.73 -12.57 -14.49
C ALA A 273 4.26 -12.90 -14.81
N ARG A 274 4.03 -13.76 -15.79
CA ARG A 274 2.72 -14.33 -16.11
C ARG A 274 2.66 -15.72 -15.48
N ILE A 275 1.76 -15.92 -14.52
CA ILE A 275 1.68 -17.14 -13.71
C ILE A 275 0.59 -18.08 -14.28
N MET A 276 -0.58 -17.53 -14.58
CA MET A 276 -1.66 -18.25 -15.27
C MET A 276 -1.93 -17.54 -16.60
N GLU A 277 -1.76 -18.27 -17.70
CA GLU A 277 -1.78 -17.71 -19.06
C GLU A 277 -3.12 -17.94 -19.80
N GLY A 278 -4.21 -18.11 -19.05
CA GLY A 278 -5.56 -18.07 -19.62
C GLY A 278 -5.87 -16.70 -20.24
N ARG A 279 -7.04 -16.59 -20.90
CA ARG A 279 -7.45 -15.35 -21.59
C ARG A 279 -7.43 -14.12 -20.67
N GLY A 280 -7.76 -14.29 -19.39
CA GLY A 280 -7.73 -13.23 -18.39
C GLY A 280 -6.34 -12.59 -18.20
N VAL A 281 -5.25 -13.19 -18.71
CA VAL A 281 -3.91 -12.62 -18.53
C VAL A 281 -3.79 -11.20 -19.10
N ILE A 282 -4.57 -10.87 -20.12
CA ILE A 282 -4.64 -9.52 -20.70
C ILE A 282 -5.16 -8.53 -19.65
N GLY A 283 -6.31 -8.83 -19.02
CA GLY A 283 -6.91 -7.98 -17.99
C GLY A 283 -6.11 -7.97 -16.69
N ALA A 284 -5.55 -9.11 -16.30
CA ALA A 284 -4.66 -9.23 -15.14
C ALA A 284 -3.47 -8.28 -15.26
N VAL A 285 -2.76 -8.28 -16.40
CA VAL A 285 -1.64 -7.35 -16.62
C VAL A 285 -2.12 -5.91 -16.74
N ALA A 286 -3.25 -5.67 -17.40
CA ALA A 286 -3.82 -4.34 -17.58
C ALA A 286 -4.23 -3.68 -16.25
N ALA A 287 -4.62 -4.46 -15.25
CA ALA A 287 -5.05 -3.95 -13.95
C ALA A 287 -3.89 -3.39 -13.09
N ILE A 288 -2.69 -3.95 -13.23
CA ILE A 288 -1.51 -3.63 -12.40
C ILE A 288 -1.21 -2.13 -12.29
N PRO A 289 -1.08 -1.34 -13.39
CA PRO A 289 -0.75 0.09 -13.31
C PRO A 289 -1.82 0.96 -12.64
N PHE A 290 -3.01 0.40 -12.39
CA PHE A 290 -4.11 1.10 -11.71
C PHE A 290 -4.16 0.82 -10.20
N SER A 291 -3.18 0.11 -9.63
CA SER A 291 -3.11 -0.10 -8.19
C SER A 291 -3.26 1.23 -7.44
N THR A 292 -4.29 1.36 -6.60
CA THR A 292 -4.63 2.56 -5.82
C THR A 292 -5.01 3.82 -6.62
N ARG A 293 -5.27 3.70 -7.93
CA ARG A 293 -5.79 4.75 -8.81
C ARG A 293 -7.29 4.55 -9.03
N TYR A 294 -8.07 4.64 -7.96
CA TYR A 294 -9.46 4.18 -7.94
C TYR A 294 -10.36 4.87 -8.97
N GLU A 295 -10.19 6.17 -9.18
CA GLU A 295 -11.00 6.93 -10.14
C GLU A 295 -10.72 6.45 -11.57
N GLU A 296 -9.46 6.38 -11.98
CA GLU A 296 -9.08 5.91 -13.31
C GLU A 296 -9.36 4.41 -13.49
N ALA A 297 -9.21 3.62 -12.42
CA ALA A 297 -9.52 2.20 -12.43
C ALA A 297 -11.01 1.95 -12.73
N LEU A 298 -11.91 2.70 -12.10
CA LEU A 298 -13.36 2.53 -12.24
C LEU A 298 -13.92 3.22 -13.49
N GLN A 299 -13.17 4.12 -14.12
CA GLN A 299 -13.59 4.78 -15.36
C GLN A 299 -13.88 3.75 -16.46
N LEU A 300 -15.09 3.76 -17.01
CA LEU A 300 -15.44 3.04 -18.22
C LEU A 300 -15.06 3.88 -19.45
N CYS A 301 -14.31 3.29 -20.39
CA CYS A 301 -13.92 3.96 -21.64
C CYS A 301 -14.59 3.28 -22.84
N ASP A 302 -15.91 3.43 -22.99
CA ASP A 302 -16.72 2.80 -24.04
C ASP A 302 -17.07 3.74 -25.21
N GLY A 303 -16.46 4.94 -25.23
CA GLY A 303 -16.71 5.95 -26.26
C GLY A 303 -18.05 6.68 -26.11
N ARG A 304 -18.78 6.48 -25.01
CA ARG A 304 -19.98 7.24 -24.68
C ARG A 304 -19.61 8.32 -23.65
N CYS A 305 -19.82 9.58 -24.01
CA CYS A 305 -19.71 10.72 -23.09
C CYS A 305 -20.92 10.80 -22.16
#